data_AF-A0A3N0YVT5-F1
#
_entry.id   AF-A0A3N0YVT5-F1
#
_cell.length_a   1.000
_cell.length_b   1.000
_cell.length_c   1.000
_cell.angle_alpha   90.00
_cell.angle_beta   90.00
_cell.angle_gamma   90.00
#
_symmetry.space_group_name_H-M   'P 1'
#
loop_
_entity.id
_entity.type
_entity.pdbx_description
1 polymer ?
#
loop_
_entity_poly.entity_id
_entity_poly.type
_entity_poly.pdbx_seq_one_letter_code
_entity_poly.pdbx_strand_id
1 'polypeptide(L)'
;MGWRLPTIYLLDFKLKKMEASIKECLPLIQGLQKGLQKRFGEFMEDPELISATILLPKFKTSWTDKAHVIKAGMDYILHHLDAIKVTQQNDSQHDASDEDDFFSSIKTVCPLQAGTVSVVKTPKPCDTTLAFCSSLLELGAGRELEGPACWAR
;
A
#
# COMPACT_ATOMS: atom_id res chain seq x y z
N MET A 1 -4.52 -10.49 6.46
CA MET A 1 -4.68 -11.22 5.18
C MET A 1 -4.22 -10.43 3.96
N GLY A 2 -4.38 -9.10 3.91
CA GLY A 2 -4.06 -8.28 2.73
C GLY A 2 -2.59 -8.12 2.31
N TRP A 3 -1.61 -8.72 2.98
CA TRP A 3 -0.21 -8.66 2.52
C TRP A 3 0.14 -9.73 1.47
N ARG A 4 -0.73 -10.73 1.28
CA ARG A 4 -0.46 -11.86 0.40
C ARG A 4 -0.44 -11.46 -1.08
N LEU A 5 -1.41 -10.67 -1.55
CA LEU A 5 -1.47 -10.23 -2.95
C LEU A 5 -0.25 -9.43 -3.39
N PRO A 6 0.19 -8.39 -2.64
CA PRO A 6 1.40 -7.65 -3.00
C PRO A 6 2.62 -8.55 -3.12
N THR A 7 2.76 -9.56 -2.24
CA THR A 7 3.88 -10.50 -2.31
C THR A 7 3.82 -11.38 -3.56
N ILE A 8 2.65 -11.94 -3.89
CA ILE A 8 2.49 -12.82 -5.06
C ILE A 8 2.70 -12.02 -6.36
N TYR A 9 2.15 -10.80 -6.45
CA TYR A 9 2.35 -9.92 -7.60
C TYR A 9 3.83 -9.53 -7.77
N LEU A 10 4.52 -9.23 -6.68
CA LEU A 10 5.95 -8.94 -6.73
C LEU A 10 6.77 -10.13 -7.20
N LEU A 11 6.42 -11.35 -6.78
CA LEU A 11 7.08 -12.57 -7.24
C LEU A 11 6.86 -12.80 -8.74
N ASP A 12 5.61 -12.67 -9.23
CA ASP A 12 5.28 -12.77 -10.65
C ASP A 12 6.05 -11.75 -11.49
N PHE A 13 6.12 -10.50 -11.02
CA PHE A 13 6.89 -9.44 -11.67
C PHE A 13 8.39 -9.76 -11.73
N LYS A 14 8.98 -10.25 -10.62
CA LYS A 14 10.38 -10.64 -10.58
C LYS A 14 10.68 -11.80 -11.53
N LEU A 15 9.82 -12.82 -11.59
CA LEU A 15 9.98 -13.94 -12.51
C LEU A 15 9.91 -13.49 -13.96
N LYS A 16 8.96 -12.60 -14.32
CA LYS A 16 8.87 -12.01 -15.67
C LYS A 16 10.12 -11.20 -16.04
N LYS A 17 10.64 -10.41 -15.11
CA LYS A 17 11.89 -9.66 -15.32
C LYS A 17 13.08 -10.61 -15.54
N MET A 18 13.16 -11.69 -14.75
CA MET A 18 14.21 -12.70 -14.90
C MET A 18 14.12 -13.42 -16.25
N GLU A 19 12.92 -13.80 -16.70
CA GLU A 19 12.68 -14.43 -18.00
C GLU A 19 13.23 -13.60 -19.17
N ALA A 20 13.12 -12.27 -19.10
CA ALA A 20 13.66 -11.37 -20.12
C ALA A 20 15.20 -11.27 -20.11
N SER A 21 15.86 -11.57 -18.99
CA SER A 21 17.29 -11.36 -18.79
C SER A 21 18.14 -12.63 -18.85
N ILE A 22 17.58 -13.78 -18.46
CA ILE A 22 18.30 -15.05 -18.34
C ILE A 22 17.92 -15.96 -19.51
N LYS A 23 18.92 -16.37 -20.29
CA LYS A 23 18.75 -17.31 -21.41
C LYS A 23 18.81 -18.76 -20.97
N GLU A 24 19.61 -19.04 -19.93
CA GLU A 24 19.73 -20.35 -19.32
C GLU A 24 18.63 -20.58 -18.28
N CYS A 25 18.21 -21.83 -18.07
CA CYS A 25 17.17 -22.19 -17.10
C CYS A 25 15.77 -21.57 -17.36
N LEU A 26 15.47 -21.10 -18.58
CA LEU A 26 14.11 -20.65 -18.97
C LEU A 26 13.00 -21.65 -18.60
N PRO A 27 13.16 -22.98 -18.79
CA PRO A 27 12.14 -23.95 -18.40
C PRO A 27 11.80 -23.92 -16.90
N LEU A 28 12.78 -23.60 -16.04
CA LEU A 28 12.56 -23.46 -14.61
C LEU A 28 11.73 -22.22 -14.28
N ILE A 29 12.08 -21.08 -14.89
CA ILE A 29 11.34 -19.81 -14.68
C ILE A 29 9.89 -19.97 -15.13
N GLN A 30 9.68 -20.56 -16.32
CA GLN A 30 8.34 -20.82 -16.85
C GLN A 30 7.56 -21.83 -15.99
N GLY A 31 8.24 -22.86 -15.46
CA GLY A 31 7.66 -23.81 -14.52
C GLY A 31 7.18 -23.12 -13.24
N LEU A 32 7.97 -22.22 -12.69
CA LEU A 32 7.62 -21.43 -11.50
C LEU A 32 6.45 -20.47 -11.78
N GLN A 33 6.46 -19.74 -12.89
CA GLN A 33 5.34 -18.88 -13.28
C GLN A 33 4.04 -19.68 -13.44
N LYS A 34 4.09 -20.81 -14.17
CA LYS A 34 2.93 -21.70 -14.32
C LYS A 34 2.45 -22.24 -12.97
N GLY A 35 3.36 -22.63 -12.09
CA GLY A 35 3.04 -23.10 -10.75
C GLY A 35 2.40 -22.00 -9.89
N LEU A 36 2.89 -20.77 -9.98
CA LEU A 36 2.35 -19.61 -9.29
C LEU A 36 0.92 -19.30 -9.77
N GLN A 37 0.72 -19.23 -11.08
CA GLN A 37 -0.60 -18.99 -11.68
C GLN A 37 -1.58 -20.14 -11.35
N LYS A 38 -1.12 -21.39 -11.36
CA LYS A 38 -1.97 -22.54 -11.00
C LYS A 38 -2.43 -22.52 -9.54
N ARG A 39 -1.60 -22.04 -8.61
CA ARG A 39 -1.92 -22.05 -7.17
C ARG A 39 -2.60 -20.77 -6.70
N PHE A 40 -2.26 -19.64 -7.30
CA PHE A 40 -2.65 -18.32 -6.84
C PHE A 40 -3.42 -17.51 -7.87
N GLY A 41 -3.67 -18.03 -9.09
CA GLY A 41 -4.40 -17.30 -10.13
C GLY A 41 -5.79 -16.89 -9.66
N GLU A 42 -6.59 -17.85 -9.18
CA GLU A 42 -7.92 -17.57 -8.62
C GLU A 42 -7.83 -16.62 -7.41
N PHE A 43 -6.83 -16.83 -6.55
CA PHE A 43 -6.58 -16.00 -5.39
C PHE A 43 -6.22 -14.54 -5.74
N MET A 44 -5.62 -14.32 -6.91
CA MET A 44 -5.26 -12.99 -7.43
C MET A 44 -6.46 -12.22 -7.99
N GLU A 45 -7.58 -12.90 -8.20
CA GLU A 45 -8.85 -12.35 -8.73
C GLU A 45 -9.93 -12.23 -7.65
N ASP A 46 -9.69 -12.80 -6.47
CA ASP A 46 -10.62 -12.76 -5.34
C ASP A 46 -10.85 -11.32 -4.82
N PRO A 47 -12.06 -10.76 -4.97
CA PRO A 47 -12.36 -9.38 -4.58
C PRO A 47 -12.28 -9.14 -3.06
N GLU A 48 -12.52 -10.15 -2.22
CA GLU A 48 -12.38 -10.03 -0.77
C GLU A 48 -10.91 -9.79 -0.40
N LEU A 49 -10.02 -10.55 -1.02
CA LEU A 49 -8.60 -10.41 -0.76
C LEU A 49 -8.03 -9.12 -1.36
N ILE A 50 -8.48 -8.74 -2.56
CA ILE A 50 -8.08 -7.47 -3.20
C ILE A 50 -8.49 -6.30 -2.32
N SER A 51 -9.74 -6.28 -1.84
CA SER A 51 -10.22 -5.23 -0.94
C SER A 51 -9.45 -5.20 0.38
N ALA A 52 -9.18 -6.38 0.97
CA ALA A 52 -8.36 -6.48 2.18
C ALA A 52 -6.93 -5.93 1.98
N THR A 53 -6.35 -6.06 0.79
CA THR A 53 -5.07 -5.43 0.46
C THR A 53 -5.20 -3.92 0.29
N ILE A 54 -6.23 -3.44 -0.40
CA ILE A 54 -6.47 -2.00 -0.64
C ILE A 54 -6.65 -1.24 0.68
N LEU A 55 -7.35 -1.83 1.64
CA LEU A 55 -7.61 -1.23 2.94
C LEU A 55 -6.34 -1.09 3.80
N LEU A 56 -5.22 -1.74 3.43
CA LEU A 56 -3.94 -1.55 4.12
C LEU A 56 -3.23 -0.28 3.61
N PRO A 57 -2.94 0.71 4.48
CA PRO A 57 -2.35 2.00 4.07
C PRO A 57 -1.01 1.91 3.34
N LYS A 58 -0.24 0.85 3.61
CA LYS A 58 1.06 0.62 2.97
C LYS A 58 0.95 0.19 1.51
N PHE A 59 -0.14 -0.46 1.13
CA PHE A 59 -0.29 -1.05 -0.20
C PHE A 59 -1.24 -0.24 -1.07
N LYS A 60 -2.39 0.21 -0.51
CA LYS A 60 -3.44 0.94 -1.25
C LYS A 60 -3.63 0.31 -2.64
N THR A 61 -3.24 1.00 -3.70
CA THR A 61 -3.31 0.53 -5.09
C THR A 61 -1.94 0.42 -5.76
N SER A 62 -0.83 0.65 -5.05
CA SER A 62 0.51 0.77 -5.67
C SER A 62 1.21 -0.57 -5.93
N TRP A 63 0.59 -1.68 -5.56
CA TRP A 63 1.17 -3.03 -5.68
C TRP A 63 0.84 -3.72 -7.01
N THR A 64 -0.05 -3.14 -7.81
CA THR A 64 -0.44 -3.66 -9.13
C THR A 64 -0.80 -2.51 -10.08
N ASP A 65 -0.40 -2.63 -11.34
CA ASP A 65 -0.75 -1.68 -12.40
C ASP A 65 -2.07 -2.06 -13.09
N LYS A 66 -2.69 -3.18 -12.69
CA LYS A 66 -3.93 -3.67 -13.30
C LYS A 66 -5.14 -2.90 -12.77
N ALA A 67 -5.60 -1.92 -13.54
CA ALA A 67 -6.75 -1.08 -13.19
C ALA A 67 -8.03 -1.88 -12.88
N HIS A 68 -8.30 -2.97 -13.62
CA HIS A 68 -9.49 -3.81 -13.38
C HIS A 68 -9.46 -4.51 -12.01
N VAL A 69 -8.27 -4.90 -11.53
CA VAL A 69 -8.12 -5.52 -10.20
C VAL A 69 -8.45 -4.51 -9.12
N ILE A 70 -7.89 -3.30 -9.20
CA ILE A 70 -8.17 -2.23 -8.25
C ILE A 70 -9.67 -1.89 -8.25
N LYS A 71 -10.28 -1.80 -9.44
CA LYS A 71 -11.71 -1.54 -9.58
C LYS A 71 -12.55 -2.62 -8.88
N ALA A 72 -12.28 -3.90 -9.12
CA ALA A 72 -13.01 -5.00 -8.48
C ALA A 72 -12.97 -4.93 -6.95
N GLY A 73 -11.81 -4.61 -6.37
CA GLY A 73 -11.68 -4.44 -4.92
C GLY A 73 -12.44 -3.22 -4.39
N MET A 74 -12.43 -2.10 -5.11
CA MET A 74 -13.18 -0.90 -4.73
C MET A 74 -14.70 -1.11 -4.81
N ASP A 75 -15.18 -1.73 -5.89
CA ASP A 75 -16.58 -2.07 -6.08
C ASP A 75 -17.07 -3.02 -4.96
N TYR A 76 -16.23 -3.99 -4.58
CA TYR A 76 -16.51 -4.89 -3.45
C TYR A 76 -16.65 -4.13 -2.12
N ILE A 77 -15.76 -3.19 -1.83
CA ILE A 77 -15.82 -2.35 -0.62
C ILE A 77 -17.13 -1.55 -0.60
N LEU A 78 -17.45 -0.86 -1.70
CA LEU A 78 -18.65 -0.03 -1.81
C LEU A 78 -19.92 -0.85 -1.58
N HIS A 79 -20.04 -2.01 -2.22
CA HIS A 79 -21.17 -2.90 -2.05
C HIS A 79 -21.38 -3.30 -0.57
N HIS A 80 -20.30 -3.63 0.14
CA HIS A 80 -20.38 -3.99 1.57
C HIS A 80 -20.73 -2.79 2.45
N LEU A 81 -20.26 -1.59 2.13
CA LEU A 81 -20.62 -0.38 2.87
C LEU A 81 -22.10 -0.03 2.70
N ASP A 82 -22.65 -0.19 1.51
CA ASP A 82 -24.08 0.06 1.27
C ASP A 82 -24.96 -0.99 1.95
N ALA A 83 -24.54 -2.26 1.97
CA ALA A 83 -25.22 -3.30 2.74
C ALA A 83 -25.25 -2.97 4.24
N ILE A 84 -24.14 -2.49 4.81
CA ILE A 84 -24.06 -2.09 6.23
C ILE A 84 -25.03 -0.94 6.53
N LYS A 85 -25.15 0.06 5.65
CA LYS A 85 -26.09 1.18 5.83
C LYS A 85 -27.54 0.71 5.86
N VAL A 86 -27.92 -0.20 4.96
CA VAL A 86 -29.28 -0.74 4.88
C VAL A 86 -29.64 -1.52 6.15
N THR A 87 -28.71 -2.33 6.68
CA THR A 87 -28.94 -3.07 7.94
C THR A 87 -29.12 -2.12 9.13
N GLN A 88 -28.29 -1.07 9.23
CA GLN A 88 -28.41 -0.10 10.33
C GLN A 88 -29.73 0.68 10.30
N GLN A 89 -30.28 1.01 9.12
CA GLN A 89 -31.59 1.68 9.02
C GLN A 89 -32.76 0.81 9.49
N ASN A 90 -32.69 -0.51 9.34
CA ASN A 90 -33.75 -1.43 9.78
C ASN A 90 -33.71 -1.70 11.30
N ASP A 91 -32.53 -1.69 11.92
CA ASP A 91 -32.38 -1.88 13.37
C ASP A 91 -32.60 -0.58 14.17
N SER A 92 -32.55 0.59 13.51
CA SER A 92 -32.79 1.91 14.13
C SER A 92 -34.26 2.18 14.50
N GLN A 93 -35.16 1.21 14.32
CA GLN A 93 -36.57 1.34 14.72
C GLN A 93 -36.86 0.79 16.13
N HIS A 94 -35.86 0.24 16.82
CA HIS A 94 -35.98 -0.23 18.19
C HIS A 94 -34.72 0.14 19.00
N ASP A 95 -34.69 1.37 19.50
CA ASP A 95 -34.12 1.79 20.80
C ASP A 95 -33.82 3.29 20.75
N ALA A 96 -34.86 4.07 21.05
CA ALA A 96 -34.68 5.44 21.52
C ALA A 96 -34.12 5.38 22.96
N SER A 97 -32.84 5.68 23.15
CA SER A 97 -32.27 5.96 24.47
C SER A 97 -31.28 7.12 24.37
N ASP A 98 -31.84 8.30 24.61
CA ASP A 98 -31.29 9.50 25.25
C ASP A 98 -29.75 9.70 25.26
N GLU A 99 -29.35 10.72 24.49
CA GLU A 99 -28.36 11.78 24.81
C GLU A 99 -27.07 11.39 25.56
N ASP A 100 -25.98 11.23 24.81
CA ASP A 100 -24.68 11.84 25.13
C ASP A 100 -23.72 11.62 23.96
N ASP A 101 -23.52 12.68 23.15
CA ASP A 101 -22.56 12.65 22.04
C ASP A 101 -21.16 12.36 22.63
N PHE A 102 -20.65 11.14 22.43
CA PHE A 102 -19.35 10.67 22.95
C PHE A 102 -18.17 11.59 22.59
N PHE A 103 -18.30 12.37 21.49
CA PHE A 103 -17.30 13.35 21.03
C PHE A 103 -17.51 14.77 21.59
N SER A 104 -18.50 15.00 22.45
CA SER A 104 -18.69 16.28 23.13
C SER A 104 -17.51 16.61 24.04
N SER A 105 -16.95 15.60 24.69
CA SER A 105 -15.86 15.75 25.68
C SER A 105 -14.56 16.29 25.09
N ILE A 106 -14.34 16.17 23.78
CA ILE A 106 -13.16 16.74 23.10
C ILE A 106 -13.39 18.16 22.55
N LYS A 107 -14.63 18.65 22.54
CA LYS A 107 -14.96 20.00 22.02
C LYS A 107 -14.93 21.09 23.10
N THR A 108 -14.89 20.73 24.39
CA THR A 108 -15.15 21.68 25.49
C THR A 108 -13.92 22.10 26.30
N VAL A 109 -12.69 21.95 25.78
CA VAL A 109 -11.50 22.54 26.41
C VAL A 109 -10.77 23.44 25.43
N CYS A 110 -11.19 24.72 25.40
CA CYS A 110 -10.36 25.94 25.49
C CYS A 110 -10.97 27.15 24.75
N PRO A 111 -11.56 28.12 25.48
CA PRO A 111 -11.41 29.52 25.18
C PRO A 111 -10.15 30.04 25.88
N LEU A 112 -9.24 30.60 25.07
CA LEU A 112 -8.02 31.32 25.44
C LEU A 112 -8.10 32.09 26.77
N GLN A 113 -7.12 31.88 27.66
CA GLN A 113 -6.48 32.98 28.38
C GLN A 113 -4.97 32.84 28.36
N ALA A 114 -4.33 33.98 28.05
CA ALA A 114 -2.92 34.19 27.95
C ALA A 114 -2.17 33.86 29.26
N GLY A 115 -1.06 33.15 29.15
CA GLY A 115 -0.13 32.88 30.24
C GLY A 115 1.14 32.26 29.68
N THR A 116 2.21 33.04 29.68
CA THR A 116 3.54 32.73 29.16
C THR A 116 4.08 31.39 29.65
N VAL A 117 4.43 30.48 28.72
CA VAL A 117 5.41 29.41 28.98
C VAL A 117 6.32 29.26 27.76
N SER A 118 7.61 29.27 28.06
CA SER A 118 8.82 29.31 27.23
C SER A 118 8.84 28.42 25.98
N VAL A 119 9.26 29.04 24.86
CA VAL A 119 9.71 28.39 23.63
C VAL A 119 10.98 27.58 23.93
N VAL A 120 10.85 26.27 24.08
CA VAL A 120 11.98 25.35 23.85
C VAL A 120 12.09 25.15 22.35
N LYS A 121 13.12 25.76 21.77
CA LYS A 121 13.48 25.61 20.36
C LYS A 121 14.23 24.29 20.20
N THR A 122 13.64 23.33 19.50
CA THR A 122 14.35 22.18 18.94
C THR A 122 14.12 22.09 17.43
N PRO A 123 15.12 21.59 16.69
CA PRO A 123 15.42 22.05 15.33
C PRO A 123 14.59 21.33 14.26
N LYS A 124 14.51 21.99 13.09
CA LYS A 124 13.96 21.46 11.83
C LYS A 124 14.45 20.02 11.57
N PRO A 125 13.58 19.08 11.18
CA PRO A 125 14.06 17.84 10.60
C PRO A 125 14.73 18.16 9.26
N CYS A 126 16.02 17.88 9.18
CA CYS A 126 16.83 17.94 7.97
C CYS A 126 16.29 16.97 6.91
N ASP A 127 16.33 17.40 5.66
CA ASP A 127 16.06 16.62 4.45
C ASP A 127 17.01 15.41 4.33
N THR A 128 16.73 14.31 5.03
CA THR A 128 17.55 13.08 4.90
C THR A 128 16.73 11.79 4.85
N THR A 129 15.41 11.85 4.90
CA THR A 129 14.55 10.66 4.73
C THR A 129 14.30 10.28 3.26
N LEU A 130 14.92 10.99 2.31
CA LEU A 130 14.93 10.63 0.88
C LEU A 130 16.08 9.69 0.49
N ALA A 131 16.99 9.34 1.41
CA ALA A 131 18.12 8.47 1.09
C ALA A 131 17.77 6.96 1.09
N PHE A 132 16.68 6.53 1.74
CA PHE A 132 16.35 5.10 1.82
C PHE A 132 15.59 4.57 0.58
N CYS A 133 14.99 5.45 -0.22
CA CYS A 133 14.29 5.04 -1.45
C CYS A 133 15.18 5.03 -2.71
N SER A 134 16.34 5.72 -2.71
CA SER A 134 17.24 5.71 -3.87
C SER A 134 18.17 4.50 -3.93
N SER A 135 18.57 3.90 -2.80
CA SER A 135 19.47 2.74 -2.80
C SER A 135 18.84 1.43 -3.29
N LEU A 136 17.52 1.34 -3.44
CA LEU A 136 16.88 0.17 -4.06
C LEU A 136 16.72 0.29 -5.59
N LEU A 137 16.97 1.48 -6.15
CA LEU A 137 16.88 1.72 -7.60
C LEU A 137 18.25 1.64 -8.30
N GLU A 138 19.35 1.72 -7.55
CA GLU A 138 20.75 1.73 -8.04
C GLU A 138 21.47 0.37 -7.96
N LEU A 139 20.74 -0.75 -8.00
CA LEU A 139 21.33 -2.11 -8.11
C LEU A 139 20.89 -2.83 -9.40
N GLY A 140 20.52 -2.06 -10.42
CA GLY A 140 20.00 -2.55 -11.69
C GLY A 140 20.48 -1.83 -12.95
N ALA A 141 21.59 -1.08 -12.88
CA ALA A 141 22.17 -0.42 -14.04
C ALA A 141 23.64 -0.80 -14.19
N GLY A 142 23.89 -2.01 -14.69
CA GLY A 142 25.15 -2.30 -15.35
C GLY A 142 25.19 -1.54 -16.67
N ARG A 143 26.18 -0.68 -16.84
CA ARG A 143 26.70 -0.28 -18.15
C ARG A 143 28.14 0.17 -18.02
N GLU A 144 29.03 -0.60 -18.64
CA GLU A 144 30.32 -0.16 -19.15
C GLU A 144 30.13 1.06 -20.07
N LEU A 145 31.07 2.01 -19.99
CA LEU A 145 31.88 2.55 -21.09
C LEU A 145 32.27 4.02 -20.85
N GLU A 146 33.59 4.23 -20.82
CA GLU A 146 34.35 5.36 -21.39
C GLU A 146 34.14 6.79 -20.84
N GLY A 147 35.21 7.36 -20.25
CA GLY A 147 35.37 8.82 -20.11
C GLY A 147 36.41 9.27 -19.07
N PRO A 148 37.18 10.35 -19.29
CA PRO A 148 38.63 10.36 -19.07
C PRO A 148 39.11 10.85 -17.69
N ALA A 149 40.38 10.53 -17.45
CA ALA A 149 41.21 10.96 -16.34
C ALA A 149 41.22 12.47 -16.08
N CYS A 150 41.21 12.85 -14.80
CA CYS A 150 41.85 14.06 -14.30
C CYS A 150 42.41 13.81 -12.90
N TRP A 151 43.74 13.70 -12.83
CA TRP A 151 44.55 13.81 -11.63
C TRP A 151 44.73 15.29 -11.26
N ALA A 152 44.52 15.66 -10.00
CA ALA A 152 45.09 16.80 -9.23
C ALA A 152 44.18 16.99 -8.00
N ARG A 153 44.64 17.15 -6.75
CA ARG A 153 45.92 17.53 -6.14
C ARG A 153 45.94 16.92 -4.73
#